data_AF-A0AAE3LZ36-F1
#
_entry.id   AF-A0AAE3LZ36-F1
#
_cell.length_a   1.000
_cell.length_b   1.000
_cell.length_c   1.000
_cell.angle_alpha   90.00
_cell.angle_beta   90.00
_cell.angle_gamma   90.00
#
_symmetry.space_group_name_H-M   'P 1'
#
loop_
_entity.id
_entity.type
_entity.pdbx_description
1 polymer ?
#
loop_
_entity_poly.entity_id
_entity_poly.type
_entity_poly.pdbx_seq_one_letter_code
_entity_poly.pdbx_strand_id
1 'polypeptide(L)'
;MTSQNISAAAGKTPRRLYVYNGGFLTQKRVRRILTLSGYHISLGKPAPDDLIGVWGQSPTSWRGEAVSGHTSAPVLRVEDAFLRSVLPGRDGEPPLGLHLDSRGVHFDPSKPSDLEVILREDPLDDTVLLNRARDCMDAIKRAHLSKYNTYHPKTPAPDAGYVLVIDQTANDASVTASRANRNTFLEMLFVAREENPAARILVKTHPETVQGHRDGHFR
;
A
#
# COMPACT_ATOMS: atom_id res chain seq x y z
N MET A 1 -26.19 26.14 1.93
CA MET A 1 -25.01 26.84 2.49
C MET A 1 -24.55 26.07 3.71
N THR A 2 -23.60 25.17 3.53
CA THR A 2 -22.87 24.47 4.59
C THR A 2 -21.51 24.20 3.99
N SER A 3 -20.59 25.13 4.19
CA SER A 3 -19.18 24.99 3.82
C SER A 3 -18.63 23.75 4.52
N GLN A 4 -18.45 22.67 3.79
CA GLN A 4 -17.54 21.62 4.22
C GLN A 4 -16.14 22.22 4.19
N ASN A 5 -15.62 22.48 5.38
CA ASN A 5 -14.22 22.81 5.60
C ASN A 5 -13.37 21.67 5.02
N ILE A 6 -12.78 21.91 3.84
CA ILE A 6 -11.51 21.28 3.50
C ILE A 6 -10.52 21.82 4.53
N SER A 7 -10.46 21.15 5.69
CA SER A 7 -9.43 21.40 6.67
C SER A 7 -8.11 21.09 5.97
N ALA A 8 -7.36 22.13 5.64
CA ALA A 8 -5.95 22.00 5.28
C ALA A 8 -5.31 21.02 6.27
N ALA A 9 -4.59 20.01 5.76
CA ALA A 9 -3.98 18.92 6.54
C ALA A 9 -2.90 19.38 7.56
N ALA A 10 -2.77 20.69 7.78
CA ALA A 10 -1.92 21.28 8.80
C ALA A 10 -2.80 21.94 9.87
N GLY A 11 -3.15 21.18 10.91
CA GLY A 11 -3.52 21.79 12.19
C GLY A 11 -2.41 22.73 12.66
N LYS A 12 -2.75 23.76 13.45
CA LYS A 12 -1.83 24.82 13.91
C LYS A 12 -0.59 24.31 14.68
N THR A 13 -0.51 23.02 14.99
CA THR A 13 0.62 22.35 15.65
C THR A 13 0.95 21.05 14.90
N PRO A 14 2.22 20.78 14.55
CA PRO A 14 2.63 19.50 13.95
C PRO A 14 2.30 18.34 14.89
N ARG A 15 1.74 17.26 14.34
CA ARG A 15 1.43 16.04 15.12
C ARG A 15 2.72 15.26 15.36
N ARG A 16 3.09 15.02 16.62
CA ARG A 16 4.29 14.22 16.95
C ARG A 16 4.05 12.77 16.56
N LEU A 17 4.99 12.21 15.79
CA LEU A 17 4.96 10.83 15.29
C LEU A 17 6.20 10.09 15.79
N TYR A 18 6.05 9.31 16.85
CA TYR A 18 7.11 8.52 17.45
C TYR A 18 7.36 7.26 16.64
N VAL A 19 8.61 6.99 16.26
CA VAL A 19 8.97 5.87 15.39
C VAL A 19 9.98 4.92 16.04
N TYR A 20 9.82 3.62 15.77
CA TYR A 20 10.66 2.54 16.32
C TYR A 20 11.34 1.71 15.22
N ASN A 21 11.38 2.25 14.01
CA ASN A 21 12.04 1.68 12.84
C ASN A 21 12.93 2.77 12.20
N GLY A 22 14.22 2.45 12.01
CA GLY A 22 15.22 3.37 11.46
C GLY A 22 14.91 3.89 10.06
N GLY A 23 14.10 3.17 9.27
CA GLY A 23 13.70 3.60 7.93
C GLY A 23 13.03 4.98 7.90
N PHE A 24 12.23 5.31 8.92
CA PHE A 24 11.60 6.63 9.05
C PHE A 24 12.63 7.76 9.25
N LEU A 25 13.81 7.45 9.80
CA LEU A 25 14.87 8.43 10.06
C LEU A 25 15.80 8.58 8.85
N THR A 26 16.13 7.47 8.19
CA THR A 26 17.14 7.42 7.14
C THR A 26 16.57 7.68 5.75
N GLN A 27 15.30 7.35 5.49
CA GLN A 27 14.67 7.56 4.18
C GLN A 27 14.19 9.00 4.03
N LYS A 28 15.05 9.84 3.43
CA LYS A 28 14.81 11.29 3.25
C LYS A 28 13.45 11.61 2.60
N ARG A 29 13.03 10.84 1.59
CA ARG A 29 11.75 11.07 0.90
C ARG A 29 10.55 10.77 1.78
N VAL A 30 10.55 9.64 2.49
CA VAL A 30 9.49 9.27 3.43
C VAL A 30 9.35 10.35 4.50
N ARG A 31 10.47 10.76 5.12
CA ARG A 31 10.49 11.84 6.11
C ARG A 31 9.94 13.15 5.55
N ARG A 32 10.31 13.53 4.34
CA ARG A 32 9.81 14.73 3.65
C ARG A 32 8.29 14.67 3.47
N ILE A 33 7.75 13.55 2.99
CA ILE A 33 6.29 13.37 2.78
C ILE A 33 5.55 13.48 4.12
N LEU A 34 6.02 12.81 5.17
CA LEU A 34 5.42 12.87 6.50
C LEU A 34 5.43 14.30 7.07
N THR A 35 6.55 15.02 6.95
CA THR A 35 6.65 16.42 7.38
C THR A 35 5.69 17.33 6.63
N LEU A 36 5.59 17.19 5.30
CA LEU A 36 4.64 17.97 4.49
C LEU A 36 3.18 17.59 4.75
N SER A 37 2.94 16.38 5.26
CA SER A 37 1.61 15.89 5.69
C SER A 37 1.29 16.28 7.14
N GLY A 38 2.10 17.14 7.77
CA GLY A 38 1.87 17.66 9.12
C GLY A 38 2.33 16.77 10.26
N TYR A 39 3.21 15.79 10.00
CA TYR A 39 3.79 14.91 11.02
C TYR A 39 5.24 15.25 11.33
N HIS A 40 5.57 15.40 12.61
CA HIS A 40 6.92 15.59 13.09
C HIS A 40 7.48 14.28 13.63
N ILE A 41 8.49 13.71 12.96
CA ILE A 41 9.12 12.46 13.39
C ILE A 41 9.91 12.70 14.68
N SER A 42 9.60 11.91 15.70
CA SER A 42 10.18 12.00 17.04
C SER A 42 10.69 10.64 17.53
N LEU A 43 11.59 10.67 18.49
CA LEU A 43 12.09 9.50 19.22
C LEU A 43 11.76 9.63 20.70
N GLY A 44 11.72 8.51 21.42
CA GLY A 44 11.43 8.46 22.85
C GLY A 44 10.09 7.80 23.17
N LYS A 45 9.46 8.24 24.25
CA LYS A 45 8.16 7.72 24.73
C LYS A 45 7.04 8.70 24.33
N PRO A 46 5.99 8.24 23.63
CA PRO A 46 4.83 9.07 23.29
C PRO A 46 3.95 9.30 24.51
N ALA A 47 3.28 10.46 24.54
CA ALA A 47 2.13 10.70 25.38
C ALA A 47 0.84 10.16 24.71
N PRO A 48 -0.28 10.00 25.45
CA PRO A 48 -1.52 9.45 24.87
C PRO A 48 -2.13 10.26 23.71
N ASP A 49 -1.81 11.56 23.62
CA ASP A 49 -2.23 12.47 22.54
C ASP A 49 -1.28 12.48 21.33
N ASP A 50 -0.16 11.75 21.41
CA ASP A 50 0.80 11.56 20.31
C ASP A 50 0.44 10.38 19.42
N LEU A 51 1.12 10.27 18.28
CA LEU A 51 1.00 9.14 17.37
C LEU A 51 2.27 8.29 17.37
N ILE A 52 2.08 6.99 17.12
CA ILE A 52 3.17 6.04 16.88
C ILE A 52 3.15 5.64 15.41
N GLY A 53 4.24 5.91 14.69
CA GLY A 53 4.41 5.53 13.29
C GLY A 53 4.97 4.12 13.16
N VAL A 54 4.27 3.27 12.42
CA VAL A 54 4.74 1.93 12.02
C VAL A 54 4.65 1.76 10.51
N TRP A 55 5.55 0.97 9.93
CA TRP A 55 5.46 0.62 8.51
C TRP A 55 4.55 -0.61 8.34
N GLY A 56 3.35 -0.38 7.80
CA GLY A 56 2.22 -1.32 7.69
C GLY A 56 2.23 -2.44 8.74
N GLN A 57 2.33 -3.68 8.25
CA GLN A 57 2.51 -4.88 9.08
C GLN A 57 3.89 -5.51 8.86
N SER A 58 4.93 -4.67 8.75
CA SER A 58 6.31 -5.14 8.64
C SER A 58 6.73 -6.02 9.84
N PRO A 59 7.76 -6.86 9.73
CA PRO A 59 8.30 -7.65 10.85
C PRO A 59 8.80 -6.82 12.06
N THR A 60 8.80 -5.50 11.95
CA THR A 60 9.20 -4.57 13.02
C THR A 60 8.03 -3.75 13.57
N SER A 61 6.82 -3.86 12.99
CA SER A 61 5.64 -3.09 13.43
C SER A 61 5.29 -3.38 14.89
N TRP A 62 5.52 -4.62 15.34
CA TRP A 62 5.27 -5.06 16.72
C TRP A 62 5.93 -4.16 17.77
N ARG A 63 7.06 -3.51 17.46
CA ARG A 63 7.74 -2.59 18.38
C ARG A 63 6.87 -1.37 18.70
N GLY A 64 6.30 -0.76 17.66
CA GLY A 64 5.39 0.38 17.83
C GLY A 64 4.05 -0.04 18.42
N GLU A 65 3.53 -1.21 18.04
CA GLU A 65 2.29 -1.75 18.59
C GLU A 65 2.43 -2.08 20.09
N ALA A 66 3.57 -2.65 20.51
CA ALA A 66 3.87 -2.86 21.92
C ALA A 66 3.90 -1.53 22.68
N VAL A 67 4.55 -0.49 22.15
CA VAL A 67 4.56 0.83 22.81
C VAL A 67 3.17 1.44 22.88
N SER A 68 2.35 1.29 21.84
CA SER A 68 0.94 1.71 21.85
C SER A 68 0.18 1.04 22.98
N GLY A 69 0.36 -0.27 23.17
CA GLY A 69 -0.24 -1.00 24.30
C GLY A 69 0.16 -0.47 25.69
N HIS A 70 1.38 0.06 25.84
CA HIS A 70 1.87 0.59 27.13
C HIS A 70 1.55 2.07 27.37
N THR A 71 1.31 2.85 26.32
CA THR A 71 1.15 4.31 26.39
C THR A 71 -0.26 4.79 26.02
N SER A 72 -1.07 3.89 25.45
CA SER A 72 -2.37 4.20 24.85
C SER A 72 -2.31 5.17 23.67
N ALA A 73 -1.11 5.54 23.20
CA ALA A 73 -0.94 6.39 22.04
C ALA A 73 -1.37 5.63 20.76
N PRO A 74 -2.22 6.22 19.89
CA PRO A 74 -2.69 5.58 18.67
C PRO A 74 -1.57 5.28 17.66
N VAL A 75 -1.78 4.24 16.85
CA VAL A 75 -0.86 3.83 15.79
C VAL A 75 -1.28 4.40 14.45
N LEU A 76 -0.34 5.07 13.76
CA LEU A 76 -0.43 5.43 12.35
C LEU A 76 0.36 4.43 11.52
N ARG A 77 -0.33 3.71 10.62
CA ARG A 77 0.27 2.78 9.67
C ARG A 77 0.65 3.52 8.40
N VAL A 78 1.94 3.49 8.08
CA VAL A 78 2.50 4.09 6.87
C VAL A 78 2.79 2.99 5.87
N GLU A 79 2.34 3.16 4.64
CA GLU A 79 2.61 2.23 3.53
C GLU A 79 2.92 2.98 2.23
N ASP A 80 3.51 2.27 1.28
CA ASP A 80 3.67 2.77 -0.08
C ASP A 80 2.30 3.05 -0.72
N ALA A 81 2.17 4.20 -1.41
CA ALA A 81 0.98 4.49 -2.20
C ALA A 81 0.83 3.56 -3.41
N PHE A 82 -0.39 3.46 -3.95
CA PHE A 82 -0.68 2.65 -5.14
C PHE A 82 0.16 3.03 -6.37
N LEU A 83 0.46 4.32 -6.55
CA LEU A 83 1.42 4.81 -7.53
C LEU A 83 2.70 5.21 -6.79
N ARG A 84 3.76 4.40 -6.93
CA ARG A 84 4.93 4.50 -6.05
C ARG A 84 6.16 5.07 -6.72
N SER A 85 6.68 4.45 -7.78
CA SER A 85 7.98 4.81 -8.38
C SER A 85 8.20 4.14 -9.73
N VAL A 86 9.35 4.40 -10.37
CA VAL A 86 9.77 3.65 -11.56
C VAL A 86 10.21 2.25 -11.15
N LEU A 87 11.32 2.11 -10.39
CA LEU A 87 11.78 0.82 -9.87
C LEU A 87 11.19 0.49 -8.48
N PRO A 88 11.18 -0.79 -8.06
CA PRO A 88 10.86 -1.20 -6.70
C PRO A 88 11.64 -0.48 -5.60
N GLY A 89 11.03 -0.41 -4.40
CA GLY A 89 11.69 0.19 -3.24
C GLY A 89 12.97 -0.51 -2.81
N ARG A 90 13.05 -1.82 -3.05
CA ARG A 90 14.26 -2.62 -2.78
C ARG A 90 15.43 -2.27 -3.71
N ASP A 91 15.16 -1.63 -4.86
CA ASP A 91 16.17 -1.05 -5.73
C ASP A 91 16.61 0.36 -5.28
N GLY A 92 16.13 0.83 -4.11
CA GLY A 92 16.49 2.12 -3.53
C GLY A 92 15.63 3.30 -3.99
N GLU A 93 14.64 3.07 -4.87
CA GLU A 93 13.79 4.14 -5.39
C GLU A 93 12.87 4.72 -4.31
N PRO A 94 12.88 6.06 -4.14
CA PRO A 94 12.03 6.73 -3.17
C PRO A 94 10.56 6.76 -3.60
N PRO A 95 9.59 6.69 -2.66
CA PRO A 95 8.18 6.71 -3.01
C PRO A 95 7.70 8.11 -3.45
N LEU A 96 6.77 8.14 -4.41
CA LEU A 96 6.08 9.35 -4.84
C LEU A 96 5.01 9.80 -3.83
N GLY A 97 4.37 8.84 -3.16
CA GLY A 97 3.34 9.07 -2.13
C GLY A 97 3.30 7.95 -1.10
N LEU A 98 2.55 8.19 -0.02
CA LEU A 98 2.35 7.24 1.07
C LEU A 98 0.86 7.13 1.41
N HIS A 99 0.42 5.95 1.83
CA HIS A 99 -0.81 5.80 2.61
C HIS A 99 -0.49 6.03 4.09
N LEU A 100 -1.36 6.78 4.77
CA LEU A 100 -1.23 7.15 6.19
C LEU A 100 -2.52 6.75 6.90
N ASP A 101 -2.63 5.47 7.24
CA ASP A 101 -3.85 4.88 7.78
C ASP A 101 -3.87 4.90 9.31
N SER A 102 -4.92 5.46 9.89
CA SER A 102 -5.13 5.59 11.34
C SER A 102 -5.87 4.41 11.97
N ARG A 103 -6.66 3.65 11.20
CA ARG A 103 -7.43 2.51 11.69
C ARG A 103 -6.78 1.15 11.43
N GLY A 104 -6.27 0.93 10.22
CA GLY A 104 -5.74 -0.35 9.76
C GLY A 104 -5.22 -0.24 8.33
N VAL A 105 -4.33 -1.17 7.93
CA VAL A 105 -3.88 -1.24 6.53
C VAL A 105 -4.98 -1.79 5.65
N HIS A 106 -5.14 -1.22 4.45
CA HIS A 106 -6.17 -1.58 3.46
C HIS A 106 -6.23 -3.06 3.03
N PHE A 107 -5.18 -3.84 3.28
CA PHE A 107 -5.11 -5.26 2.90
C PHE A 107 -5.42 -6.23 4.06
N ASP A 108 -5.63 -5.73 5.28
CA ASP A 108 -5.93 -6.57 6.44
C ASP A 108 -7.44 -6.55 6.73
N PRO A 109 -8.18 -7.62 6.38
CA PRO A 109 -9.62 -7.67 6.59
C PRO A 109 -10.02 -7.91 8.05
N SER A 110 -9.06 -8.10 8.97
CA SER A 110 -9.37 -8.36 10.38
C SER A 110 -9.87 -7.12 11.13
N LYS A 111 -9.63 -5.92 10.60
CA LYS A 111 -10.04 -4.63 11.16
C LYS A 111 -10.36 -3.63 10.06
N PRO A 112 -11.35 -2.75 10.23
CA PRO A 112 -11.62 -1.69 9.26
C PRO A 112 -10.38 -0.81 9.02
N SER A 113 -10.08 -0.57 7.75
CA SER A 113 -9.12 0.42 7.29
C SER A 113 -9.77 1.79 7.04
N ASP A 114 -8.96 2.85 6.91
CA ASP A 114 -9.49 4.17 6.55
C ASP A 114 -10.11 4.14 5.14
N LEU A 115 -9.54 3.35 4.22
CA LEU A 115 -10.12 3.12 2.90
C LEU A 115 -11.51 2.48 2.97
N GLU A 116 -11.71 1.44 3.78
CA GLU A 116 -13.02 0.80 3.95
C GLU A 116 -14.04 1.73 4.61
N VAL A 117 -13.60 2.64 5.48
CA VAL A 117 -14.47 3.66 6.06
C VAL A 117 -14.90 4.65 4.98
N ILE A 118 -13.97 5.15 4.16
CA ILE A 118 -14.30 6.04 3.04
C ILE A 118 -15.29 5.36 2.10
N LEU A 119 -15.03 4.13 1.67
CA LEU A 119 -15.89 3.41 0.72
C LEU A 119 -17.30 3.09 1.25
N ARG A 120 -17.48 3.06 2.57
CA ARG A 120 -18.75 2.72 3.21
C ARG A 120 -19.55 3.95 3.64
N GLU A 121 -18.87 4.98 4.12
CA GLU A 121 -19.51 6.11 4.80
C GLU A 121 -19.56 7.37 3.94
N ASP A 122 -18.64 7.53 2.99
CA ASP A 122 -18.68 8.66 2.05
C ASP A 122 -19.78 8.42 1.00
N PRO A 123 -20.61 9.43 0.68
CA PRO A 123 -21.66 9.30 -0.34
C PRO A 123 -21.11 9.13 -1.76
N LEU A 124 -19.82 9.48 -1.99
CA LEU A 124 -19.14 9.41 -3.27
C LEU A 124 -19.87 10.16 -4.40
N ASP A 125 -20.50 11.30 -4.08
CA ASP A 125 -21.37 12.07 -4.97
C ASP A 125 -20.85 13.49 -5.32
N ASP A 126 -19.69 13.89 -4.80
CA ASP A 126 -19.02 15.14 -5.20
C ASP A 126 -18.59 15.07 -6.67
N THR A 127 -19.34 15.79 -7.52
CA THR A 127 -19.13 15.80 -8.97
C THR A 127 -17.73 16.31 -9.37
N VAL A 128 -17.16 17.28 -8.65
CA VAL A 128 -15.82 17.80 -8.94
C VAL A 128 -14.77 16.74 -8.64
N LEU A 129 -14.90 16.06 -7.50
CA LEU A 129 -14.02 14.96 -7.12
C LEU A 129 -14.12 13.78 -8.11
N LEU A 130 -15.35 13.41 -8.49
CA LEU A 130 -15.59 12.32 -9.44
C LEU A 130 -15.04 12.62 -10.84
N ASN A 131 -15.19 13.86 -11.33
CA ASN A 131 -14.58 14.26 -12.61
C ASN A 131 -13.06 14.15 -12.55
N ARG A 132 -12.45 14.66 -11.48
CA ARG A 132 -11.00 14.52 -11.27
C ARG A 132 -10.56 13.05 -11.19
N ALA A 133 -11.35 12.20 -10.53
CA ALA A 133 -11.07 10.77 -10.46
C ALA A 133 -11.09 10.11 -11.85
N ARG A 134 -12.07 10.45 -12.71
CA ARG A 134 -12.13 9.98 -14.11
C ARG A 134 -10.91 10.42 -14.90
N ASP A 135 -10.55 11.71 -14.83
CA ASP A 135 -9.38 12.25 -15.52
C ASP A 135 -8.08 11.56 -15.07
N CYS A 136 -7.94 11.29 -13.77
CA CYS A 136 -6.81 10.55 -13.20
C CYS A 136 -6.77 9.10 -13.70
N MET A 137 -7.91 8.39 -13.71
CA MET A 137 -7.99 7.02 -14.24
C MET A 137 -7.58 6.98 -15.73
N ASP A 138 -8.04 7.94 -16.52
CA ASP A 138 -7.70 8.03 -17.93
C ASP A 138 -6.22 8.39 -18.15
N ALA A 139 -5.66 9.26 -17.31
CA ALA A 139 -4.23 9.57 -17.34
C ALA A 139 -3.38 8.33 -16.99
N ILE A 140 -3.76 7.57 -15.95
CA ILE A 140 -3.09 6.32 -15.58
C ILE A 140 -3.11 5.32 -16.74
N LYS A 141 -4.27 5.11 -17.37
CA LYS A 141 -4.41 4.21 -18.52
C LYS A 141 -3.58 4.66 -19.72
N ARG A 142 -3.70 5.93 -20.13
CA ARG A 142 -2.97 6.47 -21.30
C ARG A 142 -1.46 6.42 -21.14
N ALA A 143 -0.97 6.66 -19.92
CA ALA A 143 0.46 6.60 -19.62
C ALA A 143 0.91 5.19 -19.17
N HIS A 144 0.02 4.20 -19.17
CA HIS A 144 0.23 2.84 -18.70
C HIS A 144 0.82 2.77 -17.27
N LEU A 145 0.49 3.71 -16.40
CA LEU A 145 1.07 3.77 -15.06
C LEU A 145 0.61 2.62 -14.17
N SER A 146 1.53 2.09 -13.36
CA SER A 146 1.29 1.09 -12.32
C SER A 146 2.10 1.42 -11.06
N LYS A 147 2.07 0.57 -10.03
CA LYS A 147 2.85 0.75 -8.79
C LYS A 147 4.33 0.93 -9.06
N TYR A 148 4.87 0.04 -9.89
CA TYR A 148 6.21 0.10 -10.45
C TYR A 148 6.10 0.14 -11.97
N ASN A 149 6.93 0.95 -12.60
CA ASN A 149 6.89 1.21 -14.04
C ASN A 149 8.17 0.69 -14.71
N THR A 150 8.59 -0.51 -14.29
CA THR A 150 9.81 -1.23 -14.73
C THR A 150 9.60 -2.10 -15.96
N TYR A 151 8.80 -1.63 -16.91
CA TYR A 151 8.54 -2.38 -18.14
C TYR A 151 8.73 -1.45 -19.33
N HIS A 152 9.07 -2.02 -20.48
CA HIS A 152 9.22 -1.25 -21.69
C HIS A 152 7.83 -1.02 -22.32
N PRO A 153 7.37 0.23 -22.52
CA PRO A 153 6.00 0.49 -22.98
C PRO A 153 5.66 -0.09 -24.36
N LYS A 154 6.67 -0.39 -25.18
CA LYS A 154 6.48 -1.01 -26.51
C LYS A 154 6.54 -2.53 -26.49
N THR A 155 6.72 -3.17 -25.32
CA THR A 155 6.69 -4.63 -25.24
C THR A 155 5.27 -5.10 -25.52
N PRO A 156 5.03 -5.90 -26.56
CA PRO A 156 3.70 -6.39 -26.86
C PRO A 156 3.23 -7.33 -25.74
N ALA A 157 1.93 -7.26 -25.44
CA ALA A 157 1.30 -8.30 -24.65
C ALA A 157 1.30 -9.62 -25.45
N PRO A 158 1.27 -10.79 -24.78
CA PRO A 158 1.04 -12.06 -25.45
C PRO A 158 -0.27 -12.05 -26.26
N ASP A 159 -0.35 -12.86 -27.32
CA ASP A 159 -1.57 -13.00 -28.11
C ASP A 159 -2.78 -13.34 -27.24
N ALA A 160 -3.90 -12.66 -27.48
CA ALA A 160 -5.13 -12.81 -26.70
C ALA A 160 -5.67 -14.26 -26.72
N GLY A 161 -6.51 -14.59 -25.74
CA GLY A 161 -7.00 -15.96 -25.52
C GLY A 161 -6.29 -16.71 -24.38
N TYR A 162 -5.80 -15.96 -23.39
CA TYR A 162 -5.19 -16.52 -22.18
C TYR A 162 -5.90 -16.08 -20.91
N VAL A 163 -5.73 -16.87 -19.86
CA VAL A 163 -6.04 -16.51 -18.48
C VAL A 163 -4.74 -16.14 -17.77
N LEU A 164 -4.75 -14.99 -17.09
CA LEU A 164 -3.59 -14.50 -16.35
C LEU A 164 -3.73 -14.85 -14.86
N VAL A 165 -2.79 -15.61 -14.33
CA VAL A 165 -2.65 -15.89 -12.90
C VAL A 165 -1.51 -15.02 -12.36
N ILE A 166 -1.78 -14.16 -11.39
CA ILE A 166 -0.81 -13.22 -10.85
C ILE A 166 -0.11 -13.87 -9.64
N ASP A 167 1.22 -13.99 -9.71
CA ASP A 167 2.03 -14.41 -8.57
C ASP A 167 2.27 -13.23 -7.61
N GLN A 168 2.54 -13.55 -6.35
CA GLN A 168 2.98 -12.58 -5.35
C GLN A 168 4.27 -13.06 -4.70
N THR A 169 4.98 -12.14 -4.04
CA THR A 169 6.15 -12.51 -3.25
C THR A 169 5.74 -13.34 -2.03
N ALA A 170 6.50 -14.37 -1.73
CA ALA A 170 6.33 -15.14 -0.51
C ALA A 170 6.45 -14.25 0.73
N ASN A 171 5.66 -14.57 1.76
CA ASN A 171 5.57 -13.83 3.03
C ASN A 171 5.16 -12.36 2.85
N ASP A 172 4.42 -12.02 1.78
CA ASP A 172 3.77 -10.72 1.69
C ASP A 172 2.79 -10.53 2.86
N ALA A 173 2.79 -9.34 3.45
CA ALA A 173 1.92 -9.00 4.57
C ALA A 173 0.44 -9.09 4.15
N SER A 174 0.10 -8.71 2.91
CA SER A 174 -1.27 -8.79 2.38
C SER A 174 -1.79 -10.22 2.30
N VAL A 175 -0.94 -11.16 1.87
CA VAL A 175 -1.26 -12.60 1.81
C VAL A 175 -1.51 -13.14 3.22
N THR A 176 -0.60 -12.84 4.14
CA THR A 176 -0.66 -13.33 5.52
C THR A 176 -1.87 -12.76 6.27
N ALA A 177 -2.12 -11.45 6.16
CA ALA A 177 -3.24 -10.77 6.81
C ALA A 177 -4.59 -11.27 6.30
N SER A 178 -4.68 -11.58 5.00
CA SER A 178 -5.87 -12.15 4.36
C SER A 178 -6.04 -13.65 4.62
N ARG A 179 -5.22 -14.27 5.48
CA ARG A 179 -5.22 -15.70 5.81
C ARG A 179 -4.97 -16.62 4.60
N ALA A 180 -4.35 -16.11 3.55
CA ALA A 180 -3.90 -16.88 2.41
C ALA A 180 -2.50 -17.45 2.67
N ASN A 181 -2.14 -18.50 1.93
CA ASN A 181 -0.81 -19.10 1.98
C ASN A 181 -0.49 -19.77 0.63
N ARG A 182 0.65 -20.47 0.53
CA ARG A 182 1.06 -21.12 -0.72
C ARG A 182 0.00 -22.07 -1.30
N ASN A 183 -0.74 -22.79 -0.47
CA ASN A 183 -1.80 -23.68 -0.97
C ASN A 183 -2.91 -22.89 -1.65
N THR A 184 -3.26 -21.70 -1.16
CA THR A 184 -4.21 -20.78 -1.82
C THR A 184 -3.76 -20.40 -3.23
N PHE A 185 -2.46 -20.18 -3.45
CA PHE A 185 -1.93 -19.88 -4.79
C PHE A 185 -1.98 -21.11 -5.71
N LEU A 186 -1.63 -22.29 -5.19
CA LEU A 186 -1.73 -23.54 -5.95
C LEU A 186 -3.17 -23.86 -6.33
N GLU A 187 -4.10 -23.65 -5.40
CA GLU A 187 -5.54 -23.78 -5.62
C GLU A 187 -6.03 -22.76 -6.66
N MET A 188 -5.62 -21.49 -6.57
CA MET A 188 -5.92 -20.48 -7.59
C MET A 188 -5.47 -20.91 -8.99
N LEU A 189 -4.27 -21.48 -9.13
CA LEU A 189 -3.79 -22.00 -10.41
C LEU A 189 -4.57 -23.24 -10.87
N PHE A 190 -4.94 -24.12 -9.94
CA PHE A 190 -5.76 -25.29 -10.24
C PHE A 190 -7.14 -24.87 -10.76
N VAL A 191 -7.84 -23.99 -10.04
CA VAL A 191 -9.16 -23.46 -10.42
C VAL A 191 -9.09 -22.74 -11.77
N ALA A 192 -8.06 -21.92 -12.00
CA ALA A 192 -7.88 -21.24 -13.29
C ALA A 192 -7.79 -22.22 -14.47
N ARG A 193 -7.16 -23.38 -14.28
CA ARG A 193 -7.07 -24.45 -15.29
C ARG A 193 -8.37 -25.21 -15.45
N GLU A 194 -9.06 -25.49 -14.35
CA GLU A 194 -10.33 -26.23 -14.36
C GLU A 194 -11.44 -25.43 -15.06
N GLU A 195 -11.58 -24.15 -14.71
CA GLU A 195 -12.62 -23.27 -15.27
C GLU A 195 -12.34 -22.87 -16.73
N ASN A 196 -11.08 -23.00 -17.19
CA ASN A 196 -10.65 -22.55 -18.51
C ASN A 196 -9.84 -23.63 -19.25
N PRO A 197 -10.41 -24.81 -19.53
CA PRO A 197 -9.66 -25.99 -19.98
C PRO A 197 -9.00 -25.83 -21.35
N ALA A 198 -9.54 -24.96 -22.21
CA ALA A 198 -9.00 -24.68 -23.55
C ALA A 198 -8.12 -23.42 -23.60
N ALA A 199 -8.05 -22.65 -22.52
CA ALA A 199 -7.28 -21.40 -22.50
C ALA A 199 -5.82 -21.65 -22.14
N ARG A 200 -4.92 -20.86 -22.72
CA ARG A 200 -3.53 -20.79 -22.26
C ARG A 200 -3.51 -20.12 -20.89
N ILE A 201 -2.89 -20.76 -19.89
CA ILE A 201 -2.67 -20.13 -18.59
C ILE A 201 -1.29 -19.46 -18.58
N LEU A 202 -1.26 -18.16 -18.27
CA LEU A 202 -0.03 -17.40 -18.10
C LEU A 202 0.15 -17.04 -16.64
N VAL A 203 1.28 -17.44 -16.04
CA VAL A 203 1.65 -17.00 -14.69
C VAL A 203 2.49 -15.75 -14.80
N LYS A 204 2.01 -14.64 -14.23
CA LYS A 204 2.77 -13.39 -14.15
C LYS A 204 3.52 -13.32 -12.83
N THR A 205 4.81 -13.64 -12.89
CA THR A 205 5.72 -13.53 -11.74
C THR A 205 5.88 -12.08 -11.27
N HIS A 206 5.95 -11.89 -9.95
CA HIS A 206 6.15 -10.58 -9.33
C HIS A 206 7.53 -9.98 -9.71
N PRO A 207 7.65 -8.66 -10.00
CA PRO A 207 8.92 -8.04 -10.42
C PRO A 207 10.06 -8.25 -9.41
N GLU A 208 9.80 -8.12 -8.10
CA GLU A 208 10.82 -8.41 -7.08
C GLU A 208 11.31 -9.86 -7.10
N THR A 209 10.49 -10.80 -7.56
CA THR A 209 10.90 -12.21 -7.73
C THR A 209 11.74 -12.39 -8.97
N VAL A 210 11.37 -11.76 -10.08
CA VAL A 210 12.19 -11.75 -11.31
C VAL A 210 13.57 -11.14 -11.05
N GLN A 211 13.66 -10.13 -10.18
CA GLN A 211 14.90 -9.48 -9.78
C GLN A 211 15.69 -10.22 -8.67
N GLY A 212 15.16 -11.32 -8.14
CA GLY A 212 15.84 -12.12 -7.09
C GLY A 212 15.79 -11.54 -5.67
N HIS A 213 14.93 -10.55 -5.41
CA HIS A 213 14.80 -9.93 -4.08
C HIS A 213 13.99 -10.77 -3.10
N ARG A 214 12.94 -11.44 -3.60
CA ARG A 214 12.04 -12.30 -2.83
C ARG A 214 11.51 -13.41 -3.70
N ASP A 215 11.46 -14.62 -3.17
CA ASP A 215 10.86 -15.72 -3.90
C ASP A 215 9.35 -15.53 -4.14
N GLY A 216 8.80 -16.17 -5.17
CA GLY A 216 7.35 -16.21 -5.47
C GLY A 216 6.64 -17.43 -4.87
N HIS A 217 5.35 -17.62 -5.16
CA HIS A 217 4.60 -18.81 -4.72
C HIS A 217 4.69 -19.99 -5.71
N PHE A 218 4.88 -19.73 -7.00
CA PHE A 218 4.91 -20.74 -8.08
C PHE A 218 6.33 -21.21 -8.49
N ARG A 219 7.25 -21.25 -7.53
CA ARG A 219 8.63 -21.73 -7.73
C ARG A 219 8.67 -23.19 -8.19
#